data_AF-A0A2D6F6R7-F1
#
_entry.id   AF-A0A2D6F6R7-F1
#
_cell.length_a   1.000
_cell.length_b   1.000
_cell.length_c   1.000
_cell.angle_alpha   90.00
_cell.angle_beta   90.00
_cell.angle_gamma   90.00
#
_symmetry.space_group_name_H-M   'P 1'
#
loop_
_entity.id
_entity.type
_entity.pdbx_description
1 polymer ?
#
loop_
_entity_poly.entity_id
_entity_poly.type
_entity_poly.pdbx_seq_one_letter_code
_entity_poly.pdbx_strand_id
1 'polypeptide(L)'
;MAVRTGEQFLEGVRDGREVWLEGERVADVTTHPKTARMAKTLAGIYDLQHALENHERMTFKSPTSGEPVALSYLVPETQEDLMRRRGALEIVAQHSHGMLGRTPDYVNIQVTASRQLSHLYGMNDKRHGDNLRNYHEYVRERDLCLTHAFGHPQVNRSLTLAELPDPYTAVGVVDRTSEGVIVRGAKLLATLAPFSDEIFAPVYRPLRPDMEEDRKYCIGFAISAATPGLKFICRPSHDLGRPLADYPLSGRYDEMDALAIFDDVLIPGSGCSSTTTSNWPT
;
A
#
# COMPACT_ATOMS: atom_id res chain seq x y z
N MET A 1 -8.93 -12.35 14.28
CA MET A 1 -7.86 -12.99 13.50
C MET A 1 -6.85 -11.92 13.16
N ALA A 2 -5.80 -11.87 13.96
CA ALA A 2 -4.59 -11.16 13.60
C ALA A 2 -3.54 -12.18 13.11
N VAL A 3 -2.55 -11.67 12.36
CA VAL A 3 -1.66 -12.33 11.38
C VAL A 3 -2.33 -13.28 10.38
N ARG A 4 -2.21 -12.98 9.09
CA ARG A 4 -2.76 -13.83 8.01
C ARG A 4 -1.82 -15.00 7.71
N THR A 5 -2.38 -16.12 7.26
CA THR A 5 -1.60 -17.17 6.58
C THR A 5 -1.33 -16.77 5.12
N GLY A 6 -0.39 -17.43 4.47
CA GLY A 6 -0.13 -17.24 3.04
C GLY A 6 -1.36 -17.55 2.18
N GLU A 7 -2.15 -18.57 2.55
CA GLU A 7 -3.41 -18.89 1.87
C GLU A 7 -4.44 -17.77 2.00
N GLN A 8 -4.60 -17.21 3.21
CA GLN A 8 -5.51 -16.08 3.44
C GLN A 8 -5.08 -14.83 2.68
N PHE A 9 -3.77 -14.60 2.55
CA PHE A 9 -3.24 -13.52 1.72
C PHE A 9 -3.57 -13.74 0.24
N LEU A 10 -3.30 -14.94 -0.30
CA LEU A 10 -3.59 -15.26 -1.71
C LEU A 10 -5.08 -15.14 -2.02
N GLU A 11 -5.95 -15.56 -1.10
CA GLU A 11 -7.39 -15.40 -1.28
C GLU A 11 -7.81 -13.94 -1.23
N GLY A 12 -7.22 -13.14 -0.33
CA GLY A 12 -7.52 -11.71 -0.20
C GLY A 12 -7.21 -10.90 -1.46
N VAL A 13 -6.24 -11.34 -2.28
CA VAL A 13 -5.89 -10.66 -3.53
C VAL A 13 -6.67 -11.14 -4.76
N ARG A 14 -7.64 -12.04 -4.60
CA ARG A 14 -8.58 -12.50 -5.65
C ARG A 14 -9.89 -11.72 -5.61
N ASP A 15 -9.78 -10.41 -5.71
CA ASP A 15 -10.87 -9.45 -5.48
C ASP A 15 -11.37 -8.75 -6.75
N GLY A 16 -10.87 -9.16 -7.92
CA GLY A 16 -11.26 -8.59 -9.21
C GLY A 16 -10.59 -7.26 -9.55
N ARG A 17 -9.54 -6.86 -8.80
CA ARG A 17 -8.68 -5.70 -9.09
C ARG A 17 -8.30 -5.58 -10.57
N GLU A 18 -8.20 -4.35 -11.06
CA GLU A 18 -7.88 -4.09 -12.46
C GLU A 18 -6.36 -3.93 -12.65
N VAL A 19 -5.69 -5.03 -12.99
CA VAL A 19 -4.25 -5.07 -13.26
C VAL A 19 -4.02 -5.36 -14.74
N TRP A 20 -3.15 -4.59 -15.37
CA TRP A 20 -2.73 -4.74 -16.77
C TRP A 20 -1.24 -5.02 -16.84
N LEU A 21 -0.86 -6.07 -17.55
CA LEU A 21 0.52 -6.48 -17.75
C LEU A 21 0.74 -6.75 -19.23
N GLU A 22 1.71 -6.07 -19.83
CA GLU A 22 2.12 -6.27 -21.24
C GLU A 22 0.95 -6.18 -22.25
N GLY A 23 -0.01 -5.29 -21.99
CA GLY A 23 -1.15 -5.05 -22.87
C GLY A 23 -2.38 -5.92 -22.60
N GLU A 24 -2.29 -6.87 -21.66
CA GLU A 24 -3.39 -7.76 -21.30
C GLU A 24 -3.87 -7.52 -19.86
N ARG A 25 -5.17 -7.67 -19.63
CA ARG A 25 -5.73 -7.63 -18.28
C ARG A 25 -5.44 -8.96 -17.58
N VAL A 26 -4.81 -8.89 -16.41
CA VAL A 26 -4.56 -10.04 -15.55
C VAL A 26 -5.85 -10.39 -14.81
N ALA A 27 -6.43 -11.56 -15.10
CA ALA A 27 -7.68 -12.00 -14.46
C ALA A 27 -7.49 -12.41 -12.99
N ASP A 28 -6.36 -13.05 -12.68
CA ASP A 28 -6.00 -13.48 -11.32
C ASP A 28 -4.48 -13.44 -11.17
N VAL A 29 -4.00 -12.55 -10.29
CA VAL A 29 -2.57 -12.34 -10.02
C VAL A 29 -1.90 -13.54 -9.36
N THR A 30 -2.68 -14.41 -8.72
CA THR A 30 -2.18 -15.61 -8.01
C THR A 30 -1.92 -16.79 -8.93
N THR A 31 -2.50 -16.78 -10.13
CA THR A 31 -2.38 -17.88 -11.10
C THR A 31 -1.76 -17.47 -12.42
N HIS A 32 -1.70 -16.17 -12.73
CA HIS A 32 -1.10 -15.69 -13.98
C HIS A 32 0.39 -16.04 -14.07
N PRO A 33 0.89 -16.57 -15.22
CA PRO A 33 2.24 -17.15 -15.33
C PRO A 33 3.41 -16.25 -14.92
N LYS A 34 3.25 -14.92 -15.06
CA LYS A 34 4.28 -13.93 -14.75
C LYS A 34 4.16 -13.29 -13.36
N THR A 35 3.13 -13.63 -12.59
CA THR A 35 2.87 -13.02 -11.27
C THR A 35 2.68 -14.06 -10.18
N ALA A 36 2.22 -15.26 -10.51
CA ALA A 36 1.91 -16.33 -9.56
C ALA A 36 3.10 -16.71 -8.66
N ARG A 37 4.33 -16.75 -9.21
CA ARG A 37 5.51 -17.10 -8.43
C ARG A 37 5.82 -16.04 -7.38
N MET A 38 5.73 -14.76 -7.74
CA MET A 38 5.91 -13.65 -6.80
C MET A 38 4.79 -13.61 -5.75
N ALA A 39 3.54 -13.85 -6.15
CA ALA A 39 2.42 -13.97 -5.21
C ALA A 39 2.66 -15.08 -4.17
N LYS A 40 3.16 -16.24 -4.62
CA LYS A 40 3.55 -17.34 -3.72
C LYS A 40 4.73 -17.00 -2.83
N THR A 41 5.72 -16.24 -3.33
CA THR A 41 6.82 -15.74 -2.49
C THR A 41 6.30 -14.84 -1.36
N LEU A 42 5.37 -13.92 -1.65
CA LEU A 42 4.75 -13.08 -0.61
C LEU A 42 3.91 -13.90 0.37
N ALA A 43 3.15 -14.89 -0.12
CA ALA A 43 2.42 -15.82 0.74
C ALA A 43 3.36 -16.51 1.76
N GLY A 44 4.55 -16.91 1.32
CA GLY A 44 5.57 -17.47 2.20
C GLY A 44 6.01 -16.54 3.33
N ILE A 45 6.01 -15.22 3.12
CA ILE A 45 6.32 -14.23 4.18
C ILE A 45 5.23 -14.24 5.26
N TYR A 46 3.96 -14.35 4.88
CA TYR A 46 2.87 -14.49 5.84
C TYR A 46 2.99 -15.77 6.67
N ASP A 47 3.34 -16.88 6.03
CA ASP A 47 3.54 -18.17 6.72
C ASP A 47 4.68 -18.15 7.75
N LEU A 48 5.71 -17.29 7.58
CA LEU A 48 6.78 -17.14 8.57
C LEU A 48 6.24 -16.74 9.95
N GLN A 49 5.14 -15.98 10.00
CA GLN A 49 4.53 -15.56 11.27
C GLN A 49 3.89 -16.73 12.03
N HIS A 50 3.62 -17.85 11.35
CA HIS A 50 3.02 -19.05 11.94
C HIS A 50 4.06 -20.15 12.23
N ALA A 51 5.29 -20.01 11.73
CA ALA A 51 6.38 -20.93 12.05
C ALA A 51 6.76 -20.84 13.54
N LEU A 52 6.85 -21.98 14.21
CA LEU A 52 7.02 -22.07 15.67
C LEU A 52 8.26 -21.30 16.15
N GLU A 53 9.35 -21.37 15.39
CA GLU A 53 10.64 -20.73 15.66
C GLU A 53 10.62 -19.19 15.46
N ASN A 54 9.62 -18.67 14.76
CA ASN A 54 9.53 -17.26 14.38
C ASN A 54 8.35 -16.53 15.03
N HIS A 55 7.29 -17.23 15.43
CA HIS A 55 6.03 -16.61 15.88
C HIS A 55 6.24 -15.51 16.93
N GLU A 56 6.94 -15.81 18.03
CA GLU A 56 7.22 -14.83 19.09
C GLU A 56 8.18 -13.72 18.65
N ARG A 57 9.04 -13.99 17.66
CA ARG A 57 10.01 -13.06 17.10
C ARG A 57 9.44 -12.17 16.00
N MET A 58 8.25 -12.48 15.49
CA MET A 58 7.58 -11.77 14.41
C MET A 58 6.26 -11.13 14.83
N THR A 59 5.72 -11.47 16.01
CA THR A 59 4.41 -10.99 16.45
C THR A 59 4.46 -10.35 17.84
N PHE A 60 3.44 -9.56 18.15
CA PHE A 60 3.14 -9.07 19.49
C PHE A 60 1.62 -9.08 19.72
N LYS A 61 1.21 -9.03 20.98
CA LYS A 61 -0.21 -8.99 21.33
C LYS A 61 -0.83 -7.65 20.92
N SER A 62 -1.87 -7.69 20.09
CA SER A 62 -2.63 -6.50 19.72
C SER A 62 -3.19 -5.80 20.96
N PRO A 63 -3.05 -4.46 21.06
CA PRO A 63 -3.64 -3.70 22.16
C PRO A 63 -5.18 -3.63 22.09
N THR A 64 -5.79 -3.87 20.92
CA THR A 64 -7.26 -3.77 20.76
C THR A 64 -7.95 -5.12 20.79
N SER A 65 -7.41 -6.14 20.13
CA SER A 65 -8.06 -7.47 20.04
C SER A 65 -7.45 -8.50 20.97
N GLY A 66 -6.20 -8.30 21.41
CA GLY A 66 -5.43 -9.31 22.13
C GLY A 66 -4.92 -10.46 21.25
N GLU A 67 -5.19 -10.45 19.95
CA GLU A 67 -4.68 -11.42 18.98
C GLU A 67 -3.22 -11.10 18.57
N PRO A 68 -2.41 -12.07 18.11
CA PRO A 68 -1.05 -11.81 17.63
C PRO A 68 -1.05 -10.99 16.34
N VAL A 69 -0.40 -9.83 16.32
CA VAL A 69 -0.23 -8.94 15.14
C VAL A 69 1.25 -8.81 14.78
N ALA A 70 1.56 -8.52 13.52
CA ALA A 70 2.93 -8.38 13.04
C ALA A 70 3.71 -7.31 13.82
N LEU A 71 4.95 -7.61 14.24
CA LEU A 71 5.86 -6.67 14.93
C LEU A 71 6.19 -5.42 14.10
N SER A 72 6.02 -5.49 12.78
CA SER A 72 6.13 -4.33 11.91
C SER A 72 5.10 -3.23 12.21
N TYR A 73 4.02 -3.53 12.95
CA TYR A 73 3.06 -2.54 13.47
C TYR A 73 3.33 -2.04 14.89
N LEU A 74 4.36 -2.57 15.57
CA LEU A 74 4.72 -2.13 16.92
C LEU A 74 5.10 -0.64 16.91
N VAL A 75 4.50 0.13 17.82
CA VAL A 75 4.95 1.48 18.16
C VAL A 75 6.07 1.32 19.18
N PRO A 76 7.34 1.56 18.84
CA PRO A 76 8.43 1.35 19.77
C PRO A 76 8.48 2.49 20.81
N GLU A 77 8.56 2.14 22.08
CA GLU A 77 8.75 3.09 23.19
C GLU A 77 10.15 2.95 23.82
N THR A 78 10.84 1.84 23.54
CA THR A 78 12.15 1.51 24.09
C THR A 78 13.15 1.07 23.01
N GLN A 79 14.44 1.05 23.37
CA GLN A 79 15.47 0.44 22.51
C GLN A 79 15.21 -1.05 22.27
N GLU A 80 14.67 -1.75 23.26
CA GLU A 80 14.32 -3.16 23.14
C GLU A 80 13.24 -3.37 22.07
N ASP A 81 12.22 -2.52 22.02
CA ASP A 81 11.19 -2.58 20.97
C ASP A 81 11.79 -2.40 19.57
N LEU A 82 12.73 -1.47 19.43
CA LEU A 82 13.44 -1.26 18.16
C LEU A 82 14.23 -2.51 17.76
N MET A 83 14.90 -3.16 18.71
CA MET A 83 15.67 -4.39 18.46
C MET A 83 14.75 -5.57 18.12
N ARG A 84 13.61 -5.72 18.80
CA ARG A 84 12.60 -6.74 18.49
C ARG A 84 12.02 -6.54 17.10
N ARG A 85 11.62 -5.32 16.77
CA ARG A 85 11.12 -4.97 15.44
C ARG A 85 12.18 -5.25 14.38
N ARG A 86 13.43 -4.81 14.57
CA ARG A 86 14.56 -5.13 13.69
C ARG A 86 14.68 -6.63 13.44
N GLY A 87 14.63 -7.46 14.50
CA GLY A 87 14.72 -8.92 14.37
C GLY A 87 13.62 -9.51 13.48
N ALA A 88 12.38 -9.00 13.58
CA ALA A 88 11.28 -9.41 12.70
C ALA A 88 11.55 -9.03 11.23
N LEU A 89 12.02 -7.80 10.98
CA LEU A 89 12.35 -7.33 9.62
C LEU A 89 13.52 -8.13 9.02
N GLU A 90 14.52 -8.51 9.82
CA GLU A 90 15.64 -9.34 9.38
C GLU A 90 15.20 -10.74 8.95
N ILE A 91 14.21 -11.35 9.63
CA ILE A 91 13.65 -12.65 9.23
C ILE A 91 13.02 -12.54 7.82
N VAL A 92 12.23 -11.50 7.57
CA VAL A 92 11.59 -11.25 6.26
C VAL A 92 12.64 -10.98 5.17
N ALA A 93 13.63 -10.14 5.47
CA ALA A 93 14.71 -9.84 4.54
C ALA A 93 15.53 -11.10 4.21
N GLN A 94 15.84 -11.94 5.18
CA GLN A 94 16.57 -13.19 4.95
C GLN A 94 15.78 -14.18 4.11
N HIS A 95 14.46 -14.29 4.32
CA HIS A 95 13.58 -15.15 3.52
C HIS A 95 13.59 -14.78 2.02
N SER A 96 13.74 -13.50 1.72
CA SER A 96 13.81 -12.97 0.36
C SER A 96 15.23 -12.71 -0.15
N HIS A 97 16.25 -13.10 0.61
CA HIS A 97 17.66 -12.79 0.32
C HIS A 97 17.95 -11.28 0.12
N GLY A 98 17.14 -10.42 0.75
CA GLY A 98 17.21 -8.97 0.60
C GLY A 98 16.75 -8.44 -0.76
N MET A 99 16.16 -9.29 -1.61
CA MET A 99 15.70 -8.89 -2.94
C MET A 99 14.40 -8.08 -2.90
N LEU A 100 13.53 -8.36 -1.92
CA LEU A 100 12.25 -7.69 -1.79
C LEU A 100 12.39 -6.47 -0.87
N GLY A 101 12.22 -5.27 -1.42
CA GLY A 101 12.27 -4.00 -0.69
C GLY A 101 10.91 -3.42 -0.33
N ARG A 102 9.81 -4.05 -0.77
CA ARG A 102 8.42 -3.64 -0.54
C ARG A 102 7.58 -4.75 0.06
N THR A 103 8.20 -5.64 0.83
CA THR A 103 7.49 -6.61 1.66
C THR A 103 6.47 -5.91 2.59
N PRO A 104 5.39 -6.59 3.03
CA PRO A 104 4.28 -5.94 3.75
C PRO A 104 4.72 -5.06 4.94
N ASP A 105 5.75 -5.49 5.67
CA ASP A 105 6.34 -4.76 6.80
C ASP A 105 6.84 -3.35 6.45
N TYR A 106 7.21 -3.08 5.20
CA TYR A 106 7.67 -1.75 4.75
C TYR A 106 6.61 -0.66 4.94
N VAL A 107 5.38 -0.89 4.47
CA VAL A 107 4.30 0.11 4.58
C VAL A 107 3.63 0.04 5.95
N ASN A 108 3.67 -1.11 6.64
CA ASN A 108 3.23 -1.21 8.04
C ASN A 108 3.96 -0.19 8.93
N ILE A 109 5.27 0.00 8.70
CA ILE A 109 6.07 1.01 9.39
C ILE A 109 5.57 2.42 9.11
N GLN A 110 5.30 2.74 7.85
CA GLN A 110 4.82 4.06 7.43
C GLN A 110 3.46 4.39 8.04
N VAL A 111 2.48 3.48 7.95
CA VAL A 111 1.14 3.68 8.52
C VAL A 111 1.21 3.79 10.04
N THR A 112 2.10 3.04 10.70
CA THR A 112 2.35 3.16 12.14
C THR A 112 2.92 4.52 12.51
N ALA A 113 3.86 5.05 11.72
CA ALA A 113 4.39 6.39 11.91
C ALA A 113 3.33 7.47 11.66
N SER A 114 2.54 7.35 10.59
CA SER A 114 1.44 8.27 10.28
C SER A 114 0.41 8.33 11.41
N ARG A 115 0.06 7.18 12.03
CA ARG A 115 -0.80 7.15 13.23
C ARG A 115 -0.28 8.03 14.36
N GLN A 116 1.02 8.01 14.64
CA GLN A 116 1.62 8.84 15.70
C GLN A 116 1.49 10.34 15.41
N LEU A 117 1.43 10.70 14.12
CA LEU A 117 1.21 12.06 13.65
C LEU A 117 -0.26 12.45 13.56
N SER A 118 -1.21 11.60 13.98
CA SER A 118 -2.66 11.85 13.85
C SER A 118 -3.14 13.17 14.48
N HIS A 119 -2.43 13.69 15.49
CA HIS A 119 -2.74 15.01 16.07
C HIS A 119 -2.43 16.16 15.10
N LEU A 120 -1.40 16.05 14.27
CA LEU A 120 -1.04 17.05 13.26
C LEU A 120 -2.06 17.06 12.11
N TYR A 121 -2.44 15.89 11.62
CA TYR A 121 -3.45 15.76 10.57
C TYR A 121 -4.83 16.23 11.05
N GLY A 122 -5.10 16.11 12.36
CA GLY A 122 -6.36 16.54 12.98
C GLY A 122 -6.44 18.00 13.38
N MET A 123 -5.42 18.84 13.08
CA MET A 123 -5.38 20.24 13.50
C MET A 123 -6.54 21.06 12.92
N ASN A 124 -6.85 20.84 11.64
CA ASN A 124 -7.92 21.55 10.93
C ASN A 124 -9.28 20.84 11.05
N ASP A 125 -9.27 19.50 11.11
CA ASP A 125 -10.47 18.68 11.32
C ASP A 125 -10.08 17.37 12.02
N LYS A 126 -10.59 17.17 13.24
CA LYS A 126 -10.30 16.00 14.08
C LYS A 126 -10.58 14.66 13.38
N ARG A 127 -11.54 14.62 12.43
CA ARG A 127 -11.87 13.40 11.67
C ARG A 127 -10.65 12.91 10.89
N HIS A 128 -9.84 13.82 10.35
CA HIS A 128 -8.52 13.53 9.80
C HIS A 128 -7.52 13.24 10.92
N GLY A 129 -7.82 12.42 11.89
CA GLY A 129 -6.84 11.93 12.85
C GLY A 129 -7.39 10.69 13.48
N ASP A 130 -8.69 10.73 13.76
CA ASP A 130 -9.52 9.55 13.97
C ASP A 130 -9.37 8.55 12.80
N ASN A 131 -9.48 9.00 11.55
CA ASN A 131 -9.36 8.11 10.39
C ASN A 131 -7.97 7.41 10.30
N LEU A 132 -6.89 7.99 10.85
CA LEU A 132 -5.49 7.57 10.64
C LEU A 132 -5.20 6.49 11.67
N ARG A 133 -5.68 6.75 12.90
CA ARG A 133 -5.77 5.75 13.95
C ARG A 133 -6.63 4.59 13.45
N ASN A 134 -7.87 4.83 13.03
CA ASN A 134 -8.78 3.78 12.58
C ASN A 134 -8.22 2.97 11.42
N TYR A 135 -7.57 3.62 10.44
CA TYR A 135 -6.93 2.94 9.33
C TYR A 135 -5.76 2.06 9.79
N HIS A 136 -4.89 2.56 10.67
CA HIS A 136 -3.81 1.75 11.26
C HIS A 136 -4.35 0.53 12.00
N GLU A 137 -5.35 0.71 12.86
CA GLU A 137 -5.98 -0.41 13.56
C GLU A 137 -6.59 -1.39 12.54
N TYR A 138 -7.29 -0.90 11.51
CA TYR A 138 -7.89 -1.73 10.47
C TYR A 138 -6.86 -2.59 9.71
N VAL A 139 -5.75 -2.00 9.25
CA VAL A 139 -4.72 -2.74 8.49
C VAL A 139 -3.92 -3.68 9.39
N ARG A 140 -3.65 -3.30 10.64
CA ARG A 140 -2.96 -4.14 11.63
C ARG A 140 -3.79 -5.37 11.98
N GLU A 141 -5.06 -5.17 12.31
CA GLU A 141 -5.96 -6.24 12.74
C GLU A 141 -6.33 -7.20 11.61
N ARG A 142 -6.04 -6.86 10.36
CA ARG A 142 -6.26 -7.72 9.18
C ARG A 142 -4.99 -8.16 8.48
N ASP A 143 -3.84 -7.72 8.99
CA ASP A 143 -2.50 -7.99 8.44
C ASP A 143 -2.41 -7.71 6.93
N LEU A 144 -2.96 -6.57 6.50
CA LEU A 144 -3.07 -6.21 5.09
C LEU A 144 -1.68 -5.94 4.48
N CYS A 145 -1.53 -6.28 3.21
CA CYS A 145 -0.40 -5.93 2.36
C CYS A 145 -0.72 -4.62 1.66
N LEU A 146 0.16 -3.62 1.74
CA LEU A 146 -0.08 -2.32 1.15
C LEU A 146 1.00 -2.02 0.11
N THR A 147 0.57 -1.47 -1.03
CA THR A 147 1.47 -0.73 -1.92
C THR A 147 1.48 0.73 -1.49
N HIS A 148 2.57 1.42 -1.78
CA HIS A 148 2.70 2.83 -1.52
C HIS A 148 2.95 3.58 -2.83
N ALA A 149 2.11 4.57 -3.13
CA ALA A 149 2.23 5.37 -4.34
C ALA A 149 2.04 6.86 -4.03
N PHE A 150 3.14 7.60 -4.04
CA PHE A 150 3.15 9.04 -3.74
C PHE A 150 3.60 9.89 -4.92
N GLY A 151 4.51 9.37 -5.76
CA GLY A 151 5.10 10.11 -6.87
C GLY A 151 4.06 10.57 -7.89
N HIS A 152 4.06 11.85 -8.23
CA HIS A 152 3.30 12.35 -9.37
C HIS A 152 4.05 12.12 -10.69
N PRO A 153 3.36 11.78 -11.79
CA PRO A 153 3.94 11.81 -13.13
C PRO A 153 4.57 13.16 -13.45
N GLN A 154 5.79 13.12 -14.00
CA GLN A 154 6.56 14.30 -14.38
C GLN A 154 6.70 14.35 -15.90
N VAL A 155 5.73 14.94 -16.58
CA VAL A 155 5.72 15.04 -18.05
C VAL A 155 6.54 16.22 -18.57
N ASN A 156 6.61 17.32 -17.81
CA ASN A 156 7.48 18.45 -18.07
C ASN A 156 8.04 18.98 -16.73
N ARG A 157 9.35 18.89 -16.54
CA ARG A 157 10.00 19.29 -15.28
C ARG A 157 10.24 20.80 -15.17
N SER A 158 10.03 21.55 -16.24
CA SER A 158 10.14 23.01 -16.26
C SER A 158 8.84 23.71 -15.86
N LEU A 159 7.74 22.97 -15.69
CA LEU A 159 6.43 23.48 -15.31
C LEU A 159 6.02 22.93 -13.93
N THR A 160 5.20 23.70 -13.24
CA THR A 160 4.44 23.28 -12.07
C THR A 160 3.24 22.42 -12.49
N LEU A 161 2.59 21.74 -11.53
CA LEU A 161 1.44 20.87 -11.85
C LEU A 161 0.24 21.67 -12.36
N ALA A 162 0.01 22.86 -11.82
CA ALA A 162 -1.05 23.77 -12.27
C ALA A 162 -0.85 24.28 -13.70
N GLU A 163 0.40 24.36 -14.18
CA GLU A 163 0.75 24.84 -15.53
C GLU A 163 0.65 23.74 -16.61
N LEU A 164 0.45 22.48 -16.24
CA LEU A 164 0.31 21.40 -17.22
C LEU A 164 -1.03 21.51 -17.96
N PRO A 165 -1.06 21.27 -19.29
CA PRO A 165 -2.29 21.34 -20.08
C PRO A 165 -3.38 20.37 -19.60
N ASP A 166 -2.97 19.19 -19.13
CA ASP A 166 -3.86 18.23 -18.47
C ASP A 166 -3.66 18.32 -16.94
N PRO A 167 -4.63 18.89 -16.21
CA PRO A 167 -4.56 19.03 -14.75
C PRO A 167 -4.68 17.68 -14.02
N TYR A 168 -4.92 16.57 -14.71
CA TYR A 168 -4.98 15.23 -14.10
C TYR A 168 -3.84 14.32 -14.57
N THR A 169 -2.75 14.91 -15.09
CA THR A 169 -1.47 14.20 -15.21
C THR A 169 -1.06 13.61 -13.85
N ALA A 170 -1.27 14.36 -12.77
CA ALA A 170 -1.13 13.93 -11.39
C ALA A 170 -2.50 13.71 -10.75
N VAL A 171 -2.59 12.82 -9.76
CA VAL A 171 -3.82 12.68 -8.96
C VAL A 171 -4.21 14.01 -8.33
N GLY A 172 -5.40 14.50 -8.68
CA GLY A 172 -6.02 15.68 -8.10
C GLY A 172 -7.50 15.46 -7.79
N VAL A 173 -8.03 16.29 -6.88
CA VAL A 173 -9.45 16.32 -6.55
C VAL A 173 -10.26 16.84 -7.74
N VAL A 174 -11.26 16.07 -8.15
CA VAL A 174 -12.26 16.44 -9.16
C VAL A 174 -13.45 17.08 -8.49
N ASP A 175 -13.99 16.43 -7.46
CA ASP A 175 -15.21 16.86 -6.78
C ASP A 175 -15.26 16.38 -5.32
N ARG A 176 -16.11 17.01 -4.51
CA ARG A 176 -16.38 16.65 -3.12
C ARG A 176 -17.88 16.45 -2.93
N THR A 177 -18.28 15.24 -2.57
CA THR A 177 -19.67 14.85 -2.38
C THR A 177 -19.95 14.51 -0.91
N SER A 178 -21.20 14.21 -0.58
CA SER A 178 -21.56 13.67 0.74
C SER A 178 -20.96 12.29 1.02
N GLU A 179 -20.62 11.52 -0.02
CA GLU A 179 -20.04 10.18 0.09
C GLU A 179 -18.53 10.21 0.31
N GLY A 180 -17.85 11.24 -0.21
CA GLY A 180 -16.40 11.34 -0.14
C GLY A 180 -15.82 12.35 -1.14
N VAL A 181 -14.61 12.07 -1.59
CA VAL A 181 -13.91 12.91 -2.57
C VAL A 181 -13.60 12.10 -3.81
N ILE A 182 -13.92 12.64 -4.97
CA ILE A 182 -13.63 12.01 -6.25
C ILE A 182 -12.26 12.51 -6.72
N VAL A 183 -11.37 11.58 -7.05
CA VAL A 183 -10.02 11.88 -7.55
C VAL A 183 -9.82 11.32 -8.94
N ARG A 184 -9.01 12.02 -9.73
CA ARG A 184 -8.59 11.59 -11.07
C ARG A 184 -7.11 11.86 -11.27
N GLY A 185 -6.47 10.98 -12.03
CA GLY A 185 -5.11 11.16 -12.53
C GLY A 185 -4.25 9.95 -12.25
N ALA A 186 -2.94 10.12 -12.08
CA ALA A 186 -2.06 8.99 -11.83
C ALA A 186 -0.97 9.23 -10.78
N LYS A 187 -0.47 8.12 -10.23
CA LYS A 187 0.69 8.04 -9.33
C LYS A 187 1.70 7.03 -9.90
N LEU A 188 2.97 7.41 -9.89
CA LEU A 188 4.08 6.58 -10.35
C LEU A 188 4.60 5.64 -9.26
N LEU A 189 5.21 4.55 -9.71
CA LEU A 189 6.02 3.62 -8.90
C LEU A 189 5.24 3.03 -7.72
N ALA A 190 4.03 2.56 -7.99
CA ALA A 190 3.28 1.71 -7.07
C ALA A 190 3.88 0.29 -7.09
N THR A 191 5.09 0.15 -6.53
CA THR A 191 5.76 -1.15 -6.41
C THR A 191 4.92 -2.08 -5.55
N LEU A 192 4.84 -3.36 -5.96
CA LEU A 192 4.00 -4.41 -5.35
C LEU A 192 2.50 -4.31 -5.63
N ALA A 193 2.02 -3.28 -6.35
CA ALA A 193 0.58 -3.01 -6.48
C ALA A 193 -0.30 -4.19 -6.88
N PRO A 194 0.08 -5.08 -7.82
CA PRO A 194 -0.73 -6.25 -8.16
C PRO A 194 -1.00 -7.18 -6.98
N PHE A 195 -0.13 -7.18 -5.97
CA PHE A 195 -0.16 -8.11 -4.84
C PHE A 195 -0.58 -7.45 -3.52
N SER A 196 -1.01 -6.19 -3.54
CA SER A 196 -1.40 -5.45 -2.33
C SER A 196 -2.92 -5.46 -2.14
N ASP A 197 -3.40 -5.57 -0.90
CA ASP A 197 -4.82 -5.42 -0.57
C ASP A 197 -5.27 -3.96 -0.74
N GLU A 198 -4.41 -3.01 -0.35
CA GLU A 198 -4.70 -1.57 -0.42
C GLU A 198 -3.54 -0.76 -1.02
N ILE A 199 -3.87 0.41 -1.54
CA ILE A 199 -2.92 1.45 -1.91
C ILE A 199 -2.92 2.54 -0.83
N PHE A 200 -1.75 2.77 -0.22
CA PHE A 200 -1.50 3.92 0.64
C PHE A 200 -0.87 5.04 -0.19
N ALA A 201 -1.59 6.13 -0.38
CA ALA A 201 -1.17 7.28 -1.17
C ALA A 201 -1.05 8.52 -0.26
N PRO A 202 0.08 8.73 0.43
CA PRO A 202 0.29 9.94 1.20
C PRO A 202 0.45 11.15 0.27
N VAL A 203 0.33 12.33 0.86
CA VAL A 203 0.57 13.60 0.18
C VAL A 203 2.01 13.61 -0.38
N TYR A 204 2.16 13.88 -1.68
CA TYR A 204 3.47 13.87 -2.34
C TYR A 204 4.37 15.01 -1.85
N ARG A 205 3.80 16.21 -1.78
CA ARG A 205 4.46 17.44 -1.32
C ARG A 205 3.45 18.29 -0.56
N PRO A 206 3.87 18.94 0.54
CA PRO A 206 3.00 19.88 1.24
C PRO A 206 2.62 21.04 0.32
N LEU A 207 1.45 21.62 0.55
CA LEU A 207 1.04 22.86 -0.12
C LEU A 207 2.04 23.96 0.24
N ARG A 208 2.60 24.62 -0.78
CA ARG A 208 3.47 25.78 -0.57
C ARG A 208 2.59 27.03 -0.47
N PRO A 209 2.90 28.00 0.42
CA PRO A 209 2.07 29.19 0.63
C PRO A 209 1.81 30.02 -0.65
N ASP A 210 2.72 29.96 -1.61
CA ASP A 210 2.69 30.67 -2.89
C ASP A 210 2.03 29.86 -4.04
N MET A 211 1.51 28.67 -3.76
CA MET A 211 1.03 27.72 -4.78
C MET A 211 -0.40 27.25 -4.49
N GLU A 212 -1.31 28.18 -4.23
CA GLU A 212 -2.72 27.86 -3.91
C GLU A 212 -3.40 26.99 -4.98
N GLU A 213 -3.01 27.16 -6.24
CA GLU A 213 -3.51 26.37 -7.38
C GLU A 213 -3.15 24.88 -7.28
N ASP A 214 -2.08 24.53 -6.54
CA ASP A 214 -1.67 23.15 -6.31
C ASP A 214 -2.55 22.45 -5.24
N ARG A 215 -3.44 23.16 -4.53
CA ARG A 215 -4.27 22.61 -3.43
C ARG A 215 -5.02 21.34 -3.83
N LYS A 216 -5.48 21.25 -5.08
CA LYS A 216 -6.21 20.06 -5.57
C LYS A 216 -5.38 18.78 -5.54
N TYR A 217 -4.04 18.88 -5.56
CA TYR A 217 -3.11 17.75 -5.53
C TYR A 217 -2.66 17.39 -4.11
N CYS A 218 -2.97 18.24 -3.13
CA CYS A 218 -2.63 18.06 -1.71
C CYS A 218 -3.67 17.17 -1.01
N ILE A 219 -3.73 15.91 -1.43
CA ILE A 219 -4.61 14.90 -0.85
C ILE A 219 -3.83 13.64 -0.53
N GLY A 220 -4.00 13.14 0.69
CA GLY A 220 -3.56 11.81 1.09
C GLY A 220 -4.76 10.89 1.27
N PHE A 221 -4.64 9.62 0.91
CA PHE A 221 -5.68 8.63 1.12
C PHE A 221 -5.17 7.19 1.16
N ALA A 222 -6.03 6.29 1.61
CA ALA A 222 -5.85 4.86 1.41
C ALA A 222 -7.18 4.22 1.00
N ILE A 223 -7.11 3.31 0.03
CA ILE A 223 -8.25 2.59 -0.54
C ILE A 223 -7.85 1.17 -0.97
N SER A 224 -8.84 0.28 -1.10
CA SER A 224 -8.65 -1.06 -1.66
C SER A 224 -8.07 -0.99 -3.08
N ALA A 225 -7.17 -1.92 -3.41
CA ALA A 225 -6.64 -2.11 -4.74
C ALA A 225 -7.72 -2.51 -5.77
N ALA A 226 -8.87 -3.02 -5.32
CA ALA A 226 -10.02 -3.36 -6.14
C ALA A 226 -11.08 -2.25 -6.24
N THR A 227 -10.78 -1.04 -5.75
CA THR A 227 -11.72 0.09 -5.85
C THR A 227 -12.06 0.38 -7.32
N PRO A 228 -13.36 0.47 -7.69
CA PRO A 228 -13.74 0.80 -9.06
C PRO A 228 -13.07 2.09 -9.57
N GLY A 229 -12.58 2.04 -10.81
CA GLY A 229 -11.83 3.14 -11.42
C GLY A 229 -10.33 3.17 -11.08
N LEU A 230 -9.86 2.39 -10.10
CA LEU A 230 -8.44 2.20 -9.84
C LEU A 230 -7.87 1.10 -10.73
N LYS A 231 -6.84 1.45 -11.51
CA LYS A 231 -6.17 0.55 -12.46
C LYS A 231 -4.67 0.57 -12.24
N PHE A 232 -4.03 -0.58 -12.38
CA PHE A 232 -2.57 -0.69 -12.32
C PHE A 232 -2.02 -1.11 -13.67
N ILE A 233 -1.19 -0.26 -14.27
CA ILE A 233 -0.44 -0.59 -15.49
C ILE A 233 0.97 -0.99 -15.09
N CYS A 234 1.25 -2.28 -15.16
CA CYS A 234 2.53 -2.86 -14.79
C CYS A 234 3.63 -2.57 -15.81
N ARG A 235 4.87 -2.43 -15.33
CA ARG A 235 6.05 -2.55 -16.21
C ARG A 235 6.14 -3.96 -16.81
N PRO A 236 6.96 -4.17 -17.86
CA PRO A 236 7.28 -5.53 -18.31
C PRO A 236 7.80 -6.39 -17.16
N SER A 237 7.34 -7.64 -17.08
CA SER A 237 7.76 -8.55 -16.01
C SER A 237 9.19 -9.04 -16.25
N HIS A 238 9.93 -9.25 -15.15
CA HIS A 238 11.21 -9.94 -15.16
C HIS A 238 11.07 -11.46 -14.95
N ASP A 239 9.89 -11.96 -14.54
CA ASP A 239 9.58 -13.39 -14.60
C ASP A 239 9.16 -13.77 -16.02
N LEU A 240 10.13 -14.30 -16.76
CA LEU A 240 9.95 -14.73 -18.14
C LEU A 240 9.34 -16.15 -18.24
N GLY A 241 8.89 -16.74 -17.13
CA GLY A 241 8.36 -18.11 -17.08
C GLY A 241 9.43 -19.19 -17.29
N ARG A 242 10.71 -18.81 -17.26
CA ARG A 242 11.85 -19.72 -17.45
C ARG A 242 12.08 -20.62 -16.22
N PRO A 243 12.87 -21.70 -16.36
CA PRO A 243 13.23 -22.54 -15.23
C PRO A 243 13.90 -21.74 -14.10
N LEU A 244 13.50 -22.01 -12.86
CA LEU A 244 14.05 -21.32 -11.68
C LEU A 244 15.51 -21.68 -11.39
N ALA A 245 16.04 -22.76 -11.98
CA ALA A 245 17.46 -23.08 -11.88
C ALA A 245 18.34 -22.03 -12.57
N ASP A 246 17.86 -21.48 -13.70
CA ASP A 246 18.58 -20.48 -14.49
C ASP A 246 18.24 -19.05 -14.06
N TYR A 247 16.99 -18.81 -13.64
CA TYR A 247 16.46 -17.52 -13.22
C TYR A 247 15.93 -17.55 -11.77
N PRO A 248 16.78 -17.88 -10.78
CA PRO A 248 16.32 -18.11 -9.41
C PRO A 248 15.78 -16.87 -8.72
N LEU A 249 16.26 -15.68 -9.11
CA LEU A 249 15.89 -14.40 -8.49
C LEU A 249 14.70 -13.76 -9.21
N SER A 250 14.83 -13.47 -10.51
CA SER A 250 13.77 -12.79 -11.26
C SER A 250 12.48 -13.62 -11.35
N GLY A 251 12.58 -14.95 -11.33
CA GLY A 251 11.40 -15.82 -11.29
C GLY A 251 10.72 -15.95 -9.93
N ARG A 252 11.26 -15.33 -8.86
CA ARG A 252 10.70 -15.43 -7.50
C ARG A 252 10.48 -14.08 -6.81
N TYR A 253 11.27 -13.07 -7.16
CA TYR A 253 11.35 -11.81 -6.43
C TYR A 253 11.13 -10.59 -7.34
N ASP A 254 10.37 -10.74 -8.42
CA ASP A 254 10.00 -9.63 -9.32
C ASP A 254 8.94 -8.74 -8.67
N GLU A 255 9.38 -7.76 -7.86
CA GLU A 255 8.49 -6.73 -7.30
C GLU A 255 7.96 -5.86 -8.43
N MET A 256 6.70 -6.10 -8.80
CA MET A 256 6.09 -5.42 -9.93
C MET A 256 5.88 -3.93 -9.64
N ASP A 257 6.51 -3.07 -10.44
CA ASP A 257 6.23 -1.64 -10.44
C ASP A 257 5.05 -1.33 -11.36
N ALA A 258 4.10 -0.55 -10.87
CA ALA A 258 2.96 -0.12 -11.66
C ALA A 258 2.76 1.39 -11.64
N LEU A 259 2.21 1.92 -12.73
CA LEU A 259 1.48 3.19 -12.74
C LEU A 259 0.09 2.93 -12.16
N ALA A 260 -0.27 3.64 -11.09
CA ALA A 260 -1.63 3.63 -10.56
C ALA A 260 -2.43 4.75 -11.24
N ILE A 261 -3.51 4.38 -11.93
CA ILE A 261 -4.43 5.29 -12.61
C ILE A 261 -5.74 5.33 -11.83
N PHE A 262 -6.22 6.55 -11.59
CA PHE A 262 -7.47 6.85 -10.92
C PHE A 262 -8.40 7.48 -11.95
N ASP A 263 -9.41 6.72 -12.36
CA ASP A 263 -10.44 7.10 -13.32
C ASP A 263 -11.73 7.42 -12.55
N ASP A 264 -11.86 8.67 -12.08
CA ASP A 264 -12.94 9.14 -11.20
C ASP A 264 -13.21 8.25 -10.01
N VAL A 265 -12.16 8.00 -9.22
CA VAL A 265 -12.23 7.12 -8.06
C VAL A 265 -12.81 7.86 -6.87
N LEU A 266 -13.87 7.32 -6.28
CA LEU A 266 -14.37 7.77 -4.99
C LEU A 266 -13.41 7.35 -3.87
N ILE A 267 -12.96 8.32 -3.08
CA ILE A 267 -12.31 8.13 -1.78
C ILE A 267 -13.37 8.36 -0.70
N PRO A 268 -13.94 7.29 -0.11
CA PRO A 268 -15.03 7.44 0.84
C PRO A 268 -14.61 8.25 2.07
N GLY A 269 -15.57 9.06 2.56
CA GLY A 269 -15.46 9.72 3.84
C GLY A 269 -15.63 8.74 5.02
N SER A 270 -15.38 9.24 6.23
CA SER A 270 -15.40 8.45 7.48
C SER A 270 -16.75 7.79 7.85
N GLY A 271 -17.82 8.03 7.09
CA GLY A 271 -19.18 7.54 7.36
C GLY A 271 -19.62 6.32 6.52
N CYS A 272 -18.84 5.87 5.54
CA CYS A 272 -19.21 4.70 4.72
C CYS A 272 -18.85 3.39 5.44
N SER A 273 -19.86 2.76 6.04
CA SER A 273 -19.74 1.53 6.86
C SER A 273 -19.26 0.25 6.14
N SER A 274 -18.98 0.29 4.83
CA SER A 274 -18.53 -0.87 4.06
C SER A 274 -17.06 -0.84 3.59
N THR A 275 -16.36 0.28 3.75
CA THR A 275 -14.94 0.44 3.40
C THR A 275 -14.34 1.53 4.26
N THR A 276 -13.49 1.16 5.22
CA THR A 276 -12.82 2.09 6.16
C THR A 276 -11.68 2.82 5.47
N THR A 277 -12.01 3.65 4.48
CA THR A 277 -11.04 4.49 3.77
C THR A 277 -10.90 5.82 4.48
N SER A 278 -9.71 6.39 4.36
CA SER A 278 -9.38 7.62 5.04
C SER A 278 -8.96 8.67 4.03
N ASN A 279 -9.60 9.84 4.10
CA ASN A 279 -9.23 11.01 3.31
C ASN A 279 -8.56 12.05 4.21
N TRP A 280 -7.44 12.59 3.72
CA TRP A 280 -6.54 13.49 4.42
C TRP A 280 -6.29 14.74 3.55
N PRO A 281 -7.24 15.68 3.46
CA PRO A 281 -6.88 17.01 2.98
C PRO A 281 -6.06 17.73 4.06
N THR A 282 -4.99 18.39 3.62
CA THR A 282 -4.19 19.32 4.44
C THR A 282 -4.98 20.58 4.77
#